data_AF-A0A4R4EML8-F1
#
_entry.id   AF-A0A4R4EML8-F1
#
_cell.length_a   1.000
_cell.length_b   1.000
_cell.length_c   1.000
_cell.angle_alpha   90.00
_cell.angle_beta   90.00
_cell.angle_gamma   90.00
#
_symmetry.space_group_name_H-M   'P 1'
#
loop_
_entity.id
_entity.type
_entity.pdbx_description
1 polymer ?
#
loop_
_entity_poly.entity_id
_entity_poly.type
_entity_poly.pdbx_seq_one_letter_code
_entity_poly.pdbx_strand_id
1 'polypeptide(L)'
;MNWDQVGVLLLILLAVIGGLLGIWWGRKQSARRRGLDERYHIISNKSQAVAWKITLAAIYILFILIASGVKLSAAPALGIVLFIHLAGWAFSNIYYNVKL
;
A
#
# COMPACT_ATOMS: atom_id res chain seq x y z
N MET A 1 19.59 -14.20 -15.02
CA MET A 1 18.65 -14.30 -13.90
C MET A 1 18.76 -15.71 -13.36
N ASN A 2 19.06 -15.87 -12.07
CA ASN A 2 19.14 -17.20 -11.45
C ASN A 2 17.74 -17.70 -11.05
N TRP A 3 17.60 -19.00 -10.78
CA TRP A 3 16.31 -19.59 -10.41
C TRP A 3 15.71 -18.98 -9.14
N ASP A 4 16.54 -18.52 -8.21
CA ASP A 4 16.11 -17.83 -7.00
C ASP A 4 15.41 -16.50 -7.32
N GLN A 5 15.99 -15.69 -8.21
CA GLN A 5 15.39 -14.43 -8.67
C GLN A 5 14.06 -14.66 -9.40
N VAL A 6 13.98 -15.74 -10.20
CA VAL A 6 12.72 -16.13 -10.86
C VAL A 6 11.67 -16.49 -9.82
N GLY A 7 12.03 -17.26 -8.79
CA GLY A 7 11.14 -17.63 -7.69
C GLY A 7 10.61 -16.41 -6.94
N VAL A 8 11.47 -15.45 -6.60
CA VAL A 8 11.08 -14.20 -5.93
C VAL A 8 10.11 -13.38 -6.78
N LEU A 9 10.37 -13.25 -8.09
CA LEU A 9 9.48 -12.54 -9.00
C LEU A 9 8.10 -13.19 -9.10
N LEU A 10 8.04 -14.53 -9.16
CA LEU A 10 6.77 -15.27 -9.18
C LEU A 10 5.96 -15.01 -7.91
N LEU A 11 6.60 -15.00 -6.74
CA LEU A 11 5.92 -14.70 -5.47
C LEU A 11 5.36 -13.28 -5.44
N ILE A 12 6.11 -12.29 -5.91
CA ILE A 12 5.64 -10.90 -5.99
C ILE A 12 4.44 -10.81 -6.94
N LEU A 13 4.50 -11.44 -8.12
CA LEU A 13 3.40 -11.43 -9.09
C LEU A 13 2.14 -12.09 -8.52
N LEU A 14 2.28 -13.25 -7.88
CA LEU A 14 1.16 -13.92 -7.23
C LEU A 14 0.55 -13.08 -6.11
N ALA A 15 1.38 -12.42 -5.29
CA ALA A 15 0.91 -11.52 -4.24
C ALA A 15 0.14 -10.32 -4.82
N VAL A 16 0.63 -9.70 -5.90
CA VAL A 16 -0.06 -8.59 -6.58
C VAL A 16 -1.39 -9.05 -7.17
N ILE A 17 -1.40 -10.18 -7.89
CA ILE A 17 -2.63 -10.74 -8.48
C ILE A 17 -3.64 -11.07 -7.37
N GLY A 18 -3.23 -11.76 -6.31
CA GLY A 18 -4.09 -12.09 -5.18
C GLY A 18 -4.66 -10.84 -4.50
N GLY A 19 -3.82 -9.82 -4.28
CA GLY A 19 -4.24 -8.54 -3.72
C GLY A 19 -5.28 -7.82 -4.60
N LEU A 20 -5.03 -7.74 -5.91
CA LEU A 20 -5.96 -7.12 -6.86
C LEU A 20 -7.29 -7.88 -6.95
N LEU A 21 -7.25 -9.20 -6.98
CA LEU A 21 -8.45 -10.05 -6.97
C LEU A 21 -9.23 -9.87 -5.67
N GLY A 22 -8.55 -9.79 -4.52
CA GLY A 22 -9.15 -9.52 -3.23
C GLY A 22 -9.85 -8.16 -3.18
N ILE A 23 -9.19 -7.10 -3.67
CA ILE A 23 -9.78 -5.75 -3.76
C ILE A 23 -11.01 -5.76 -4.68
N TRP A 24 -10.88 -6.35 -5.87
CA TRP A 24 -11.98 -6.43 -6.83
C TRP A 24 -13.19 -7.19 -6.26
N TRP A 25 -12.97 -8.37 -5.69
CA TRP A 25 -14.04 -9.19 -5.14
C TRP A 25 -14.67 -8.53 -3.91
N GLY A 26 -13.86 -7.96 -3.01
CA GLY A 26 -14.33 -7.21 -1.85
C GLY A 26 -15.24 -6.05 -2.24
N ARG A 27 -14.83 -5.25 -3.24
CA ARG A 27 -15.67 -4.17 -3.79
C ARG A 27 -16.95 -4.69 -4.41
N LYS A 28 -16.89 -5.78 -5.19
CA LYS A 28 -18.07 -6.41 -5.79
C LYS A 28 -19.09 -6.87 -4.75
N GLN A 29 -18.64 -7.45 -3.64
CA GLN A 29 -19.52 -7.86 -2.55
C GLN A 29 -20.06 -6.66 -1.75
N SER A 30 -19.23 -5.64 -1.51
CA SER A 30 -19.67 -4.41 -0.85
C SER A 30 -20.77 -3.71 -1.67
N ALA A 31 -20.61 -3.62 -3.00
CA ALA A 31 -21.62 -3.06 -3.89
C ALA A 31 -22.98 -3.77 -3.78
N ARG A 32 -22.97 -5.10 -3.75
CA ARG A 32 -24.18 -5.93 -3.58
C ARG A 32 -24.89 -5.68 -2.26
N ARG A 33 -24.17 -5.21 -1.23
CA ARG A 33 -24.69 -4.91 0.10
C ARG A 33 -24.89 -3.41 0.35
N ARG A 34 -24.84 -2.57 -0.69
CA ARG A 34 -24.90 -1.10 -0.59
C ARG A 34 -23.80 -0.48 0.29
N GLY A 35 -22.67 -1.16 0.47
CA GLY A 35 -21.54 -0.68 1.27
C GLY A 35 -20.54 0.21 0.50
N LEU A 36 -20.86 0.58 -0.74
CA LEU A 36 -20.14 1.61 -1.51
C LEU A 36 -20.95 2.91 -1.51
N ASP A 37 -21.25 3.39 -0.31
CA ASP A 37 -22.05 4.57 -0.05
C ASP A 37 -21.18 5.84 0.11
N GLU A 38 -21.79 6.95 0.48
CA GLU A 38 -21.08 8.21 0.73
C GLU A 38 -20.00 8.06 1.80
N ARG A 39 -20.26 7.27 2.85
CA ARG A 39 -19.31 6.99 3.92
C ARG A 39 -18.08 6.27 3.36
N TYR A 40 -18.26 5.26 2.49
CA TYR A 40 -17.16 4.61 1.80
C TYR A 40 -16.28 5.61 1.03
N HIS A 41 -16.89 6.53 0.27
CA HIS A 41 -16.15 7.53 -0.50
C HIS A 41 -15.37 8.51 0.39
N ILE A 42 -15.98 8.97 1.50
CA ILE A 42 -15.31 9.85 2.47
C ILE A 42 -14.13 9.13 3.13
N ILE A 43 -14.33 7.89 3.57
CA ILE A 43 -13.26 7.06 4.16
C ILE A 43 -12.14 6.87 3.16
N SER A 44 -12.46 6.44 1.93
CA SER A 44 -11.48 6.16 0.89
C SER A 44 -10.61 7.37 0.59
N ASN A 45 -11.22 8.55 0.41
CA ASN A 45 -10.50 9.80 0.15
C ASN A 45 -9.59 10.20 1.33
N LYS A 46 -10.09 10.10 2.56
CA LYS A 46 -9.30 10.41 3.76
C LYS A 46 -8.12 9.45 3.92
N SER A 47 -8.36 8.15 3.74
CA SER A 47 -7.33 7.11 3.83
C SER A 47 -6.25 7.28 2.77
N GLN A 48 -6.64 7.59 1.53
CA GLN A 48 -5.67 7.82 0.45
C GLN A 48 -4.83 9.07 0.70
N ALA A 49 -5.44 10.16 1.20
CA ALA A 49 -4.71 11.37 1.59
C ALA A 49 -3.73 11.10 2.75
N VAL A 50 -4.12 10.33 3.76
CA VAL A 50 -3.23 9.92 4.86
C VAL A 50 -2.08 9.06 4.35
N ALA A 51 -2.36 8.07 3.51
CA ALA A 51 -1.34 7.21 2.91
C ALA A 51 -0.29 8.03 2.16
N TRP A 52 -0.70 8.99 1.33
CA TRP A 52 0.23 9.87 0.61
C TRP A 52 1.09 10.74 1.54
N LYS A 53 0.52 11.26 2.63
CA LYS A 53 1.29 12.02 3.64
C LYS A 53 2.36 11.15 4.31
N ILE A 54 1.99 9.94 4.71
CA ILE A 54 2.91 8.96 5.32
C ILE A 54 4.00 8.57 4.32
N THR A 55 3.63 8.30 3.06
CA THR A 55 4.58 7.98 1.99
C THR A 55 5.56 9.11 1.74
N LEU A 56 5.09 10.36 1.69
CA LEU A 56 5.96 11.52 1.50
C LEU A 56 6.96 11.64 2.66
N ALA A 57 6.51 11.45 3.91
CA ALA A 57 7.40 11.45 5.07
C ALA A 57 8.46 10.34 4.97
N ALA A 58 8.06 9.12 4.58
CA ALA A 58 8.98 8.00 4.39
C ALA A 58 10.02 8.27 3.29
N ILE A 59 9.61 8.89 2.18
CA ILE A 59 10.52 9.29 1.10
C ILE A 59 11.57 10.29 1.62
N TYR A 60 11.16 11.31 2.38
CA TYR A 60 12.11 12.27 2.97
C TYR A 60 13.08 11.60 3.95
N ILE A 61 12.59 10.68 4.79
CA ILE A 61 13.46 9.93 5.72
C ILE A 61 14.49 9.10 4.94
N LEU A 62 14.06 8.33 3.94
CA LEU A 62 14.97 7.53 3.11
C LEU A 62 15.97 8.41 2.35
N PHE A 63 15.52 9.56 1.84
CA PHE A 63 16.38 10.53 1.18
C PHE A 63 17.47 11.07 2.12
N ILE A 64 17.11 11.47 3.34
CA ILE A 64 18.07 11.93 4.35
C ILE A 64 19.08 10.83 4.68
N LEU A 65 18.62 9.59 4.90
CA LEU A 65 19.51 8.45 5.19
C LEU A 65 20.54 8.23 4.07
N ILE A 66 20.09 8.21 2.81
CA ILE A 66 20.96 8.05 1.65
C ILE A 66 21.93 9.24 1.54
N ALA A 67 21.47 10.47 1.75
CA ALA A 67 22.30 11.68 1.74
C ALA A 67 23.35 11.68 2.87
N SER A 68 23.04 11.07 4.02
CA SER A 68 23.98 10.86 5.14
C SER A 68 24.96 9.70 4.91
N GLY A 69 24.96 9.06 3.74
CA GLY A 69 25.93 8.02 3.37
C GLY A 69 25.47 6.58 3.62
N VAL A 70 24.20 6.36 4.00
CA VAL A 70 23.65 5.00 4.11
C VAL A 70 23.56 4.38 2.71
N LYS A 71 24.22 3.23 2.53
CA LYS A 71 24.20 2.48 1.27
C LYS A 71 22.92 1.64 1.16
N LEU A 72 21.90 2.19 0.51
CA LEU A 72 20.66 1.48 0.20
C LEU A 72 20.50 1.39 -1.33
N SER A 73 20.35 0.18 -1.86
CA SER A 73 20.06 0.01 -3.29
C SER A 73 18.60 0.36 -3.62
N ALA A 74 18.29 0.57 -4.89
CA ALA A 74 16.96 1.01 -5.32
C ALA A 74 15.85 0.01 -4.93
N ALA A 75 16.09 -1.29 -5.05
CA ALA A 75 15.09 -2.32 -4.77
C ALA A 75 14.55 -2.28 -3.32
N PRO A 76 15.39 -2.34 -2.26
CA PRO A 76 14.90 -2.23 -0.89
C PRO A 76 14.32 -0.85 -0.56
N ALA A 77 14.85 0.24 -1.14
CA ALA A 77 14.27 1.57 -0.95
C ALA A 77 12.82 1.64 -1.48
N LEU A 78 12.59 1.15 -2.70
CA LEU A 78 11.25 1.06 -3.29
C LEU A 78 10.35 0.10 -2.51
N GLY A 79 10.88 -1.04 -2.07
CA GLY A 79 10.15 -1.98 -1.23
C GLY A 79 9.64 -1.33 0.06
N ILE A 80 10.50 -0.61 0.78
CA ILE A 80 10.12 0.12 2.01
C ILE A 80 9.02 1.14 1.72
N VAL A 81 9.17 1.95 0.66
CA VAL A 81 8.16 2.97 0.28
C VAL A 81 6.82 2.31 -0.03
N LEU A 82 6.82 1.21 -0.79
CA LEU A 82 5.62 0.46 -1.14
C LEU A 82 4.93 -0.13 0.10
N PHE A 83 5.69 -0.79 0.99
CA PHE A 83 5.14 -1.36 2.22
C PHE A 83 4.53 -0.29 3.12
N ILE A 84 5.23 0.84 3.30
CA ILE A 84 4.73 1.95 4.10
C ILE A 84 3.46 2.55 3.48
N HIS A 85 3.41 2.71 2.15
CA HIS A 85 2.21 3.22 1.48
C HIS A 85 1.02 2.29 1.66
N LEU A 86 1.20 0.99 1.39
CA LEU A 86 0.14 -0.02 1.52
C LEU A 86 -0.34 -0.14 2.97
N ALA A 87 0.57 -0.17 3.94
CA ALA A 87 0.24 -0.20 5.37
C ALA A 87 -0.50 1.09 5.80
N GLY A 88 0.01 2.26 5.40
CA GLY A 88 -0.62 3.55 5.70
C GLY A 88 -2.04 3.64 5.13
N TRP A 89 -2.25 3.15 3.91
CA TRP A 89 -3.58 3.05 3.30
C TRP A 89 -4.48 2.04 4.03
N ALA A 90 -4.01 0.83 4.32
CA ALA A 90 -4.80 -0.21 4.98
C ALA A 90 -5.21 0.20 6.40
N PHE A 91 -4.26 0.66 7.22
CA PHE A 91 -4.55 1.07 8.59
C PHE A 91 -5.44 2.30 8.68
N SER A 92 -5.27 3.28 7.77
CA SER A 92 -6.17 4.44 7.73
C SER A 92 -7.59 4.06 7.34
N ASN A 93 -7.78 3.10 6.41
CA ASN A 93 -9.11 2.54 6.10
C ASN A 93 -9.75 1.93 7.35
N ILE A 94 -9.02 1.11 8.11
CA ILE A 94 -9.55 0.51 9.35
C ILE A 94 -9.89 1.60 10.37
N TYR A 95 -8.97 2.54 10.60
CA TYR A 95 -9.15 3.64 11.55
C TYR A 95 -10.41 4.47 11.25
N TYR A 96 -10.59 4.93 10.01
CA TYR A 96 -11.75 5.73 9.64
C TYR A 96 -13.04 4.93 9.60
N ASN A 97 -12.99 3.61 9.36
CA ASN A 97 -14.16 2.75 9.51
C ASN A 97 -14.62 2.65 10.96
N VAL A 98 -13.71 2.60 11.93
CA VAL A 98 -14.06 2.55 13.36
C VAL A 98 -14.47 3.93 13.90
N LYS A 99 -13.86 5.00 13.38
CA LYS A 99 -14.05 6.36 13.91
C LYS A 99 -15.30 7.07 13.41
N LEU A 100 -15.64 6.92 12.13
CA LEU A 100 -16.80 7.58 11.49
C LEU A 100 -18.05 6.72 11.61
#